data_AF-A0A845WTK7-F1
#
_entry.id   AF-A0A845WTK7-F1
#
_cell.length_a   1.000
_cell.length_b   1.000
_cell.length_c   1.000
_cell.angle_alpha   90.00
_cell.angle_beta   90.00
_cell.angle_gamma   90.00
#
_symmetry.space_group_name_H-M   'P 1'
#
loop_
_entity.id
_entity.type
_entity.pdbx_description
1 polymer ?
#
loop_
_entity_poly.entity_id
_entity_poly.type
_entity_poly.pdbx_seq_one_letter_code
_entity_poly.pdbx_strand_id
1 'polypeptide(L)'
;FANQIASTQISKPPEPKPTESPANVETKREDYKAIDLANKATPDQLIGADPKAIALSTFGQNQSQLIEGNFDQQVKVDYPKPDQAVVTITQTGLPDDSVRGIRYRIELSPNKSAQTGKQWQVMWAGQQFTCREGRGHQDWSTEFCQ
;
A
#
# COMPACT_ATOMS: atom_id res chain seq x y z
N PHE A 1 -14.40 -69.08 -10.64
CA PHE A 1 -13.13 -68.33 -10.52
C PHE A 1 -13.42 -66.85 -10.66
N ALA A 2 -12.68 -66.04 -9.89
CA ALA A 2 -13.09 -64.75 -9.38
C ALA A 2 -13.20 -63.61 -10.41
N ASN A 3 -14.04 -62.65 -10.00
CA ASN A 3 -14.33 -61.33 -10.54
C ASN A 3 -13.08 -60.43 -10.50
N GLN A 4 -12.81 -59.62 -11.53
CA GLN A 4 -11.92 -58.46 -11.40
C GLN A 4 -12.36 -57.33 -12.34
N ILE A 5 -13.09 -56.38 -11.77
CA ILE A 5 -13.39 -55.07 -12.35
C ILE A 5 -12.12 -54.22 -12.21
N ALA A 6 -11.55 -53.79 -13.33
CA ALA A 6 -10.45 -52.83 -13.34
C ALA A 6 -11.02 -51.41 -13.17
N SER A 7 -10.89 -50.85 -11.98
CA SER A 7 -11.19 -49.44 -11.69
C SER A 7 -10.15 -48.52 -12.33
N THR A 8 -10.52 -47.85 -13.42
CA THR A 8 -9.72 -46.77 -14.01
C THR A 8 -9.77 -45.54 -13.09
N GLN A 9 -8.65 -45.23 -12.44
CA GLN A 9 -8.46 -44.00 -11.67
C GLN A 9 -8.39 -42.82 -12.66
N ILE A 10 -9.46 -42.02 -12.71
CA ILE A 10 -9.46 -40.74 -13.43
C ILE A 10 -8.68 -39.74 -12.56
N SER A 11 -7.50 -39.33 -13.03
CA SER A 11 -6.72 -38.26 -12.40
C SER A 11 -7.47 -36.94 -12.51
N LYS A 12 -7.61 -36.25 -11.37
CA LYS A 12 -8.18 -34.90 -11.26
C LYS A 12 -7.38 -33.93 -12.14
N PRO A 13 -8.01 -33.07 -12.96
CA PRO A 13 -7.31 -32.00 -13.67
C PRO A 13 -6.55 -31.09 -12.69
N PRO A 14 -5.37 -30.56 -13.04
CA PRO A 14 -4.67 -29.63 -12.18
C PRO A 14 -5.57 -28.42 -11.91
N GLU A 15 -5.73 -28.11 -10.62
CA GLU A 15 -6.47 -26.94 -10.15
C GLU A 15 -5.95 -25.68 -10.86
N PRO A 16 -6.83 -24.81 -11.38
CA PRO A 16 -6.36 -23.57 -12.00
C PRO A 16 -5.67 -22.71 -10.94
N LYS A 17 -4.39 -22.42 -11.18
CA LYS A 17 -3.59 -21.45 -10.43
C LYS A 17 -4.42 -20.15 -10.31
N PRO A 18 -4.57 -19.56 -9.11
CA PRO A 18 -5.31 -18.31 -8.96
C PRO A 18 -4.70 -17.27 -9.90
N THR A 19 -5.46 -16.91 -10.92
CA THR A 19 -5.17 -15.76 -11.77
C THR A 19 -5.64 -14.56 -10.99
N GLU A 20 -4.76 -13.98 -10.17
CA GLU A 20 -5.03 -12.70 -9.54
C GLU A 20 -4.96 -11.60 -10.61
N SER A 21 -6.15 -11.23 -11.08
CA SER A 21 -6.42 -9.93 -11.68
C SER A 21 -6.01 -8.82 -10.67
N PRO A 22 -5.39 -7.69 -11.08
CA PRO A 22 -4.82 -6.71 -10.15
C PRO A 22 -5.87 -5.81 -9.46
N ALA A 23 -7.13 -6.22 -9.41
CA ALA A 23 -8.20 -5.44 -8.80
C ALA A 23 -8.45 -5.90 -7.35
N ASN A 24 -8.03 -5.04 -6.42
CA ASN A 24 -8.48 -5.01 -5.02
C ASN A 24 -7.90 -6.06 -4.07
N VAL A 25 -6.57 -6.09 -3.90
CA VAL A 25 -5.99 -6.59 -2.64
C VAL A 25 -6.25 -5.52 -1.58
N GLU A 26 -7.20 -5.79 -0.69
CA GLU A 26 -7.39 -4.98 0.52
C GLU A 26 -6.13 -5.13 1.38
N THR A 27 -5.19 -4.20 1.21
CA THR A 27 -3.90 -4.26 1.92
C THR A 27 -4.14 -4.09 3.42
N LYS A 28 -3.55 -4.95 4.25
CA LYS A 28 -3.77 -4.92 5.70
C LYS A 28 -2.64 -4.15 6.37
N ARG A 29 -2.87 -3.66 7.60
CA ARG A 29 -1.88 -2.83 8.31
C ARG A 29 -0.59 -3.61 8.60
N GLU A 30 -0.73 -4.87 8.95
CA GLU A 30 0.35 -5.80 9.29
C GLU A 30 1.33 -6.07 8.15
N ASP A 31 0.94 -5.83 6.90
CA ASP A 31 1.79 -6.03 5.73
C ASP A 31 2.80 -4.89 5.54
N TYR A 32 2.70 -3.81 6.32
CA TYR A 32 3.52 -2.61 6.18
C TYR A 32 4.44 -2.43 7.37
N LYS A 33 5.64 -1.91 7.09
CA LYS A 33 6.56 -1.46 8.12
C LYS A 33 6.08 -0.13 8.67
N ALA A 34 5.82 -0.07 9.98
CA ALA A 34 5.40 1.15 10.64
C ALA A 34 6.43 2.27 10.44
N ILE A 35 5.92 3.48 10.21
CA ILE A 35 6.71 4.70 10.12
C ILE A 35 6.55 5.45 11.44
N ASP A 36 7.67 5.91 11.99
CA ASP A 36 7.66 6.83 13.12
C ASP A 36 7.27 8.23 12.64
N LEU A 37 6.02 8.60 12.90
CA LEU A 37 5.45 9.89 12.49
C LEU A 37 6.16 11.08 13.14
N ALA A 38 6.68 10.94 14.36
CA ALA A 38 7.38 12.02 15.05
C ALA A 38 8.67 12.44 14.33
N ASN A 39 9.29 11.49 13.62
CA ASN A 39 10.48 11.72 12.80
C ASN A 39 10.15 12.09 11.34
N LYS A 40 8.87 12.13 10.94
CA LYS A 40 8.44 12.42 9.56
C LYS A 40 7.72 13.72 9.38
N ALA A 41 6.97 14.18 10.38
CA ALA A 41 6.14 15.37 10.25
C ALA A 41 5.97 16.09 11.60
N THR A 42 5.69 17.38 11.55
CA THR A 42 5.23 18.09 12.74
C THR A 42 3.76 17.74 13.03
N PRO A 43 3.30 17.84 14.29
CA PRO A 43 1.91 17.54 14.64
C PRO A 43 0.87 18.28 13.79
N ASP A 44 1.14 19.54 13.43
CA ASP A 44 0.23 20.37 12.63
C ASP A 44 0.09 19.87 11.18
N GLN A 45 1.13 19.23 10.62
CA GLN A 45 1.07 18.63 9.30
C GLN A 45 0.23 17.34 9.27
N LEU A 46 0.01 16.71 10.41
CA LEU A 46 -0.74 15.46 10.54
C LEU A 46 -2.24 15.69 10.78
N ILE A 47 -2.70 16.95 10.75
CA ILE A 47 -4.09 17.35 11.00
C ILE A 47 -4.60 18.21 9.83
N GLY A 48 -5.84 17.99 9.39
CA GLY A 48 -6.44 18.78 8.31
C GLY A 48 -7.87 18.39 7.97
N ALA A 49 -8.49 19.09 7.02
CA ALA A 49 -9.89 18.85 6.64
C ALA A 49 -10.06 17.65 5.68
N ASP A 50 -9.08 17.39 4.82
CA ASP A 50 -9.11 16.34 3.79
C ASP A 50 -8.03 15.29 4.04
N PRO A 51 -8.39 14.01 4.29
CA PRO A 51 -7.42 12.92 4.45
C PRO A 51 -6.41 12.80 3.30
N LYS A 52 -6.85 13.01 2.07
CA LYS A 52 -5.99 12.91 0.88
C LYS A 52 -4.91 13.99 0.90
N ALA A 53 -5.30 15.23 1.19
CA ALA A 53 -4.40 16.36 1.24
C ALA A 53 -3.36 16.21 2.36
N ILE A 54 -3.78 15.76 3.56
CA ILE A 54 -2.86 15.47 4.67
C ILE A 54 -1.82 14.45 4.23
N ALA A 55 -2.25 13.29 3.73
CA ALA A 55 -1.36 12.20 3.32
C ALA A 55 -0.39 12.63 2.20
N LEU A 56 -0.87 13.37 1.19
CA LEU A 56 -0.02 13.88 0.12
C LEU A 56 1.00 14.91 0.59
N SER A 57 0.65 15.76 1.56
CA SER A 57 1.57 16.77 2.09
C SER A 57 2.76 16.15 2.84
N THR A 58 2.56 14.98 3.46
CA THR A 58 3.60 14.28 4.25
C THR A 58 4.34 13.21 3.46
N PHE A 59 3.65 12.46 2.60
CA PHE A 59 4.20 11.25 1.94
C PHE A 59 4.18 11.34 0.41
N GLY A 60 3.50 12.34 -0.17
CA GLY A 60 3.48 12.56 -1.60
C GLY A 60 4.80 13.13 -2.11
N GLN A 61 5.07 12.90 -3.40
CA GLN A 61 6.14 13.57 -4.13
C GLN A 61 5.56 14.65 -5.02
N ASN A 62 6.30 15.74 -5.19
CA ASN A 62 5.95 16.79 -6.15
C ASN A 62 6.43 16.37 -7.54
N GLN A 63 5.51 16.04 -8.45
CA GLN A 63 5.83 15.60 -9.81
C GLN A 63 6.74 16.60 -10.55
N SER A 64 6.63 17.90 -10.26
CA SER A 64 7.46 18.94 -10.88
C SER A 64 8.94 18.88 -10.49
N GLN A 65 9.29 18.13 -9.44
CA GLN A 65 10.66 17.96 -8.95
C GLN A 65 11.31 16.65 -9.42
N LEU A 66 10.54 15.73 -10.01
CA LEU A 66 11.03 14.46 -10.52
C LEU A 66 11.17 14.58 -12.05
N ILE A 67 12.38 14.88 -12.49
CA ILE A 67 12.73 15.18 -13.90
C ILE A 67 12.86 13.90 -14.75
N GLU A 68 12.89 12.71 -14.12
CA GLU A 68 13.00 11.42 -14.83
C GLU A 68 11.63 10.83 -15.19
N GLY A 69 11.45 10.55 -16.48
CA GLY A 69 10.14 10.53 -17.17
C GLY A 69 9.24 9.31 -16.96
N ASN A 70 9.52 8.46 -15.99
CA ASN A 70 8.72 7.26 -15.70
C ASN A 70 8.14 7.23 -14.28
N PHE A 71 8.26 8.34 -13.53
CA PHE A 71 7.60 8.46 -12.23
C PHE A 71 6.08 8.49 -12.37
N ASP A 72 5.39 7.63 -11.62
CA ASP A 72 3.93 7.63 -11.48
C ASP A 72 3.54 7.63 -9.99
N GLN A 73 2.51 8.40 -9.66
CA GLN A 73 1.96 8.47 -8.31
C GLN A 73 0.44 8.33 -8.33
N GLN A 74 -0.05 7.28 -7.69
CA GLN A 74 -1.47 6.99 -7.55
C GLN A 74 -1.89 7.15 -6.10
N VAL A 75 -3.06 7.74 -5.87
CA VAL A 75 -3.62 7.96 -4.54
C VAL A 75 -5.03 7.42 -4.47
N LYS A 76 -5.25 6.46 -3.59
CA LYS A 76 -6.57 5.89 -3.28
C LYS A 76 -6.98 6.30 -1.88
N VAL A 77 -8.24 6.68 -1.70
CA VAL A 77 -8.83 6.98 -0.40
C VAL A 77 -10.00 6.04 -0.19
N ASP A 78 -9.94 5.25 0.87
CA ASP A 78 -10.97 4.31 1.29
C ASP A 78 -11.52 4.73 2.66
N TYR A 79 -12.82 4.57 2.87
CA TYR A 79 -13.49 4.84 4.15
C TYR A 79 -14.11 3.55 4.70
N PRO A 80 -13.30 2.63 5.26
CA PRO A 80 -13.80 1.34 5.75
C PRO A 80 -14.81 1.50 6.89
N LYS A 81 -14.78 2.63 7.61
CA LYS A 81 -15.76 3.01 8.65
C LYS A 81 -16.02 4.53 8.60
N PRO A 82 -17.15 5.03 9.12
CA PRO A 82 -17.45 6.47 9.14
C PRO A 82 -16.41 7.35 9.85
N ASP A 83 -15.71 6.79 10.82
CA ASP A 83 -14.67 7.40 11.66
C ASP A 83 -13.25 6.93 11.30
N GLN A 84 -13.08 6.31 10.13
CA GLN A 84 -11.79 5.83 9.65
C GLN A 84 -11.62 6.16 8.17
N ALA A 85 -10.53 6.86 7.85
CA ALA A 85 -10.07 7.05 6.49
C ALA A 85 -8.73 6.32 6.32
N VAL A 86 -8.57 5.63 5.20
CA VAL A 86 -7.33 4.96 4.82
C VAL A 86 -6.90 5.54 3.48
N VAL A 87 -5.73 6.17 3.45
CA VAL A 87 -5.13 6.68 2.21
C VAL A 87 -3.99 5.75 1.82
N THR A 88 -4.03 5.24 0.60
CA THR A 88 -2.93 4.48 0.00
C THR A 88 -2.28 5.30 -1.08
N ILE A 89 -0.98 5.57 -0.95
CA ILE A 89 -0.18 6.27 -1.96
C ILE A 89 0.77 5.24 -2.57
N THR A 90 0.71 5.02 -3.88
CA THR A 90 1.64 4.15 -4.60
C THR A 90 2.48 5.00 -5.53
N GLN A 91 3.79 4.93 -5.37
CA GLN A 91 4.80 5.63 -6.17
C GLN A 91 5.66 4.59 -6.90
N THR A 92 5.79 4.74 -8.20
CA THR A 92 6.62 3.84 -9.05
C THR A 92 7.48 4.65 -10.00
N GLY A 93 8.49 4.02 -10.59
CA GLY A 93 9.45 4.70 -11.46
C GLY A 93 10.32 5.69 -10.67
N LEU A 94 10.66 5.32 -9.44
CA LEU A 94 11.56 6.11 -8.59
C LEU A 94 12.98 6.14 -9.19
N PRO A 95 13.71 7.27 -9.08
CA PRO A 95 15.06 7.41 -9.62
C PRO A 95 16.11 6.55 -8.90
N ASP A 96 15.77 6.00 -7.73
CA ASP A 96 16.62 5.12 -6.94
C ASP A 96 16.99 3.84 -7.69
N ASP A 97 18.26 3.46 -7.67
CA ASP A 97 18.83 2.33 -8.43
C ASP A 97 18.49 0.95 -7.84
N SER A 98 17.88 0.93 -6.66
CA SER A 98 17.57 -0.28 -5.90
C SER A 98 16.06 -0.42 -5.71
N VAL A 99 15.39 0.67 -5.37
CA VAL A 99 13.93 0.74 -5.15
C VAL A 99 13.22 1.08 -6.45
N ARG A 100 12.34 0.18 -6.90
CA ARG A 100 11.47 0.41 -8.07
C ARG A 100 10.21 1.20 -7.71
N GLY A 101 9.69 1.00 -6.51
CA GLY A 101 8.49 1.69 -6.04
C GLY A 101 8.31 1.61 -4.53
N ILE A 102 7.56 2.58 -4.00
CA ILE A 102 7.19 2.69 -2.59
C ILE A 102 5.67 2.78 -2.52
N ARG A 103 5.08 2.08 -1.55
CA ARG A 103 3.66 2.18 -1.22
C ARG A 103 3.51 2.57 0.23
N TYR A 104 2.73 3.61 0.48
CA TYR A 104 2.35 4.07 1.80
C TYR A 104 0.90 3.70 2.09
N ARG A 105 0.65 3.31 3.34
CA ARG A 105 -0.69 3.24 3.93
C ARG A 105 -0.74 4.23 5.09
N ILE A 106 -1.72 5.12 5.04
CA ILE A 106 -1.92 6.15 6.05
C ILE A 106 -3.33 5.96 6.61
N GLU A 107 -3.43 5.81 7.92
CA GLU A 107 -4.70 5.65 8.61
C GLU A 107 -5.02 6.91 9.42
N LEU A 108 -6.22 7.43 9.23
CA LEU A 108 -6.68 8.67 9.85
C LEU A 108 -8.02 8.46 10.57
N SER A 109 -8.21 9.23 11.63
CA SER A 109 -9.47 9.31 12.36
C SER A 109 -9.89 10.77 12.57
N PRO A 110 -11.18 11.05 12.81
CA PRO A 110 -11.63 12.40 13.15
C PRO A 110 -10.87 12.96 14.36
N ASN A 111 -10.35 14.17 14.23
CA ASN A 111 -9.76 14.90 15.34
C ASN A 111 -10.87 15.41 16.25
N LYS A 112 -11.05 14.75 17.40
CA LYS A 112 -12.09 15.09 18.39
C LYS A 112 -11.84 16.43 19.10
N SER A 113 -10.62 16.97 19.02
CA SER A 113 -10.24 18.24 19.64
C SER A 113 -10.42 19.45 18.71
N ALA A 114 -10.86 19.22 17.47
CA ALA A 114 -11.12 20.29 16.51
C ALA A 114 -12.19 21.26 17.04
N GLN A 115 -11.82 22.53 17.14
CA GLN A 115 -12.70 23.58 17.64
C GLN A 115 -13.71 24.05 16.58
N THR A 116 -13.38 23.87 15.30
CA THR A 116 -14.26 24.25 14.17
C THR A 116 -14.12 23.23 13.03
N GLY A 117 -15.26 22.87 12.43
CA GLY A 117 -15.33 21.96 11.29
C GLY A 117 -14.91 20.51 11.59
N LYS A 118 -15.06 19.64 10.60
CA LYS A 118 -14.55 18.27 10.65
C LYS A 118 -13.07 18.29 10.28
N GLN A 119 -12.21 17.89 11.21
CA GLN A 119 -10.80 17.64 10.93
C GLN A 119 -10.48 16.15 11.10
N TRP A 120 -9.47 15.71 10.39
CA TRP A 120 -8.86 14.38 10.45
C TRP A 120 -7.46 14.51 11.02
N GLN A 121 -7.02 13.47 11.71
CA GLN A 121 -5.68 13.33 12.26
C GLN A 121 -5.09 11.99 11.82
N VAL A 122 -3.82 11.99 11.40
CA VAL A 122 -3.07 10.75 11.14
C VAL A 122 -2.83 10.02 12.45
N MET A 123 -3.30 8.77 12.52
CA MET A 123 -3.14 7.91 13.68
C MET A 123 -2.00 6.91 13.50
N TRP A 124 -1.72 6.53 12.26
CA TRP A 124 -0.69 5.55 11.92
C TRP A 124 -0.30 5.68 10.44
N ALA A 125 0.96 5.40 10.13
CA ALA A 125 1.43 5.24 8.75
C ALA A 125 2.41 4.08 8.64
N GLY A 126 2.45 3.45 7.48
CA GLY A 126 3.41 2.40 7.16
C GLY A 126 3.79 2.39 5.69
N GLN A 127 4.87 1.68 5.38
CA GLN A 127 5.42 1.57 4.03
C GLN A 127 5.78 0.14 3.63
N GLN A 128 5.71 -0.09 2.31
CA GLN A 128 6.23 -1.25 1.59
C GLN A 128 7.07 -0.77 0.41
N PHE A 129 7.92 -1.67 -0.08
CA PHE A 129 8.82 -1.45 -1.20
C PHE A 129 8.67 -2.57 -2.21
N THR A 130 8.97 -2.24 -3.46
CA THR A 130 9.28 -3.21 -4.49
C THR A 130 10.63 -2.86 -5.09
N CYS A 131 11.50 -3.85 -5.28
CA CYS A 131 12.87 -3.63 -5.74
C CYS A 131 12.99 -3.76 -7.26
N ARG A 132 14.06 -3.17 -7.79
CA ARG A 132 14.47 -3.41 -9.17
C ARG A 132 14.92 -4.86 -9.35
N GLU A 133 14.95 -5.32 -10.59
CA GLU A 133 15.40 -6.67 -10.92
C GLU A 133 16.84 -6.89 -10.42
N GLY A 134 17.08 -8.02 -9.75
CA GLY A 134 18.38 -8.33 -9.16
C GLY A 134 18.74 -7.56 -7.88
N ARG A 135 17.84 -6.73 -7.34
CA ARG A 135 18.06 -5.90 -6.13
C ARG A 135 17.21 -6.32 -4.92
N GLY A 136 16.75 -7.58 -4.89
CA GLY A 136 15.90 -8.11 -3.82
C GLY A 136 14.57 -8.65 -4.34
N HIS A 137 13.48 -8.40 -3.61
CA HIS A 137 12.13 -8.87 -3.93
C HIS A 137 11.42 -7.96 -4.95
N GLN A 138 10.62 -8.55 -5.84
CA GLN A 138 9.87 -7.82 -6.88
C GLN A 138 8.40 -7.63 -6.53
N ASP A 139 7.89 -8.26 -5.48
CA ASP A 139 6.55 -7.99 -4.95
C ASP A 139 6.57 -6.82 -3.96
N TRP A 140 5.44 -6.50 -3.32
CA TRP A 140 5.40 -5.51 -2.24
C TRP A 140 5.80 -6.18 -0.93
N SER A 141 6.87 -5.70 -0.30
CA SER A 141 7.36 -6.22 0.98
C SER A 141 7.89 -5.10 1.88
N THR A 142 8.07 -5.41 3.16
CA THR A 142 8.73 -4.54 4.14
C THR A 142 10.25 -4.70 4.18
N GLU A 143 10.77 -5.73 3.50
CA GLU A 143 12.19 -5.97 3.35
C GLU A 143 12.86 -4.84 2.57
N PHE A 144 14.13 -4.58 2.84
CA PHE A 144 14.90 -3.57 2.12
C PHE A 144 15.41 -4.13 0.80
N CYS A 145 15.52 -3.26 -0.20
CA CYS A 145 16.27 -3.57 -1.41
C CYS A 145 17.77 -3.62 -1.11
N GLN A 146 18.48 -4.47 -1.86
CA GLN A 146 19.94 -4.62 -1.83
C GLN A 146 20.60 -3.63 -2.78
#